data_AF-A0A378N0D8-F1
#
_entry.id   AF-A0A378N0D8-F1
#
_cell.length_a   1.000
_cell.length_b   1.000
_cell.length_c   1.000
_cell.angle_alpha   90.00
_cell.angle_beta   90.00
_cell.angle_gamma   90.00
#
_symmetry.space_group_name_H-M   'P 1'
#
loop_
_entity.id
_entity.type
_entity.pdbx_description
1 polymer ?
#
loop_
_entity_poly.entity_id
_entity_poly.type
_entity_poly.pdbx_seq_one_letter_code
_entity_poly.pdbx_strand_id
1 'polypeptide(L)'
;MDSQSFAQQKAERYQGYADNAAKRSQDWVNAANEGCDFLSLGEPIKIGHHSEKRHRNLIERNARRMDNAVAEMNKAASYESRIAYWEKMAGKIDLSMPESLEYFKFELDKAKTKHKELKDNPRNESMVIH
;
A
#
# COMPACT_ATOMS: atom_id res chain seq x y z
N MET A 1 -18.85 5.47 -18.04
CA MET A 1 -18.16 4.71 -16.99
C MET A 1 -18.89 4.96 -15.71
N ASP A 2 -19.33 3.91 -15.04
CA ASP A 2 -19.82 3.99 -13.66
C ASP A 2 -18.64 4.20 -12.70
N SER A 3 -18.95 4.53 -11.45
CA SER A 3 -17.95 4.78 -10.42
C SER A 3 -17.13 3.54 -10.06
N GLN A 4 -17.70 2.35 -10.18
CA GLN A 4 -17.02 1.08 -9.89
C GLN A 4 -15.91 0.79 -10.90
N SER A 5 -16.22 0.86 -12.21
CA SER A 5 -15.24 0.67 -13.27
C SER A 5 -14.12 1.70 -13.20
N PHE A 6 -14.43 2.94 -12.85
CA PHE A 6 -13.42 3.99 -12.64
C PHE A 6 -12.50 3.67 -11.45
N ALA A 7 -13.07 3.24 -10.32
CA ALA A 7 -12.31 2.86 -9.14
C ALA A 7 -11.40 1.65 -9.39
N GLN A 8 -11.88 0.64 -10.12
CA GLN A 8 -11.08 -0.53 -10.53
C GLN A 8 -9.87 -0.13 -11.38
N GLN A 9 -10.07 0.71 -12.41
CA GLN A 9 -8.96 1.21 -13.24
C GLN A 9 -7.95 2.03 -12.44
N LYS A 10 -8.41 2.81 -11.44
CA LYS A 10 -7.51 3.53 -10.54
C LYS A 10 -6.68 2.56 -9.70
N ALA A 11 -7.31 1.54 -9.10
CA ALA A 11 -6.62 0.52 -8.34
C ALA A 11 -5.55 -0.20 -9.19
N GLU A 12 -5.91 -0.65 -10.38
CA GLU A 12 -4.99 -1.32 -11.32
C GLU A 12 -3.80 -0.42 -11.71
N ARG A 13 -4.06 0.87 -11.98
CA ARG A 13 -2.99 1.82 -12.28
C ARG A 13 -2.03 1.99 -11.11
N TYR A 14 -2.55 2.09 -9.88
CA TYR A 14 -1.70 2.18 -8.69
C TYR A 14 -0.95 0.88 -8.40
N GLN A 15 -1.54 -0.28 -8.71
CA GLN A 15 -0.86 -1.58 -8.64
C GLN A 15 0.38 -1.57 -9.53
N GLY A 16 0.26 -1.16 -10.78
CA GLY A 16 1.42 -1.02 -11.67
C GLY A 16 2.49 -0.05 -11.14
N TYR A 17 2.11 0.99 -10.39
CA TYR A 17 3.08 1.88 -9.74
C TYR A 17 3.76 1.26 -8.53
N ALA A 18 3.02 0.50 -7.72
CA ALA A 18 3.54 -0.27 -6.59
C ALA A 18 4.56 -1.30 -7.08
N ASP A 19 4.20 -2.10 -8.09
CA ASP A 19 5.06 -3.15 -8.66
C ASP A 19 6.36 -2.57 -9.22
N ASN A 20 6.26 -1.45 -9.95
CA ASN A 20 7.43 -0.78 -10.49
C ASN A 20 8.33 -0.20 -9.38
N ALA A 21 7.77 0.30 -8.29
CA ALA A 21 8.54 0.78 -7.13
C ALA A 21 9.22 -0.38 -6.40
N ALA A 22 8.51 -1.49 -6.17
CA ALA A 22 9.06 -2.70 -5.58
C ALA A 22 10.21 -3.26 -6.43
N LYS A 23 10.05 -3.31 -7.76
CA LYS A 23 11.11 -3.71 -8.68
C LYS A 23 12.36 -2.82 -8.56
N ARG A 24 12.19 -1.49 -8.59
CA ARG A 24 13.32 -0.56 -8.40
C ARG A 24 13.98 -0.71 -7.04
N SER A 25 13.20 -0.95 -5.98
CA SER A 25 13.75 -1.23 -4.65
C SER A 25 14.66 -2.46 -4.69
N GLN A 26 14.19 -3.57 -5.28
CA GLN A 26 14.98 -4.78 -5.42
C GLN A 26 16.24 -4.57 -6.28
N ASP A 27 16.14 -3.81 -7.37
CA ASP A 27 17.29 -3.46 -8.21
C ASP A 27 18.36 -2.70 -7.40
N TRP A 28 17.94 -1.78 -6.52
CA TRP A 28 18.87 -1.08 -5.61
C TRP A 28 19.51 -2.00 -4.58
N VAL A 29 18.75 -2.94 -4.00
CA VAL A 29 19.30 -3.96 -3.09
C VAL A 29 20.34 -4.81 -3.81
N ASN A 30 20.02 -5.28 -5.02
CA ASN A 30 20.95 -6.07 -5.84
C ASN A 30 22.22 -5.28 -6.15
N ALA A 31 22.09 -4.00 -6.49
CA ALA A 31 23.23 -3.12 -6.72
C ALA A 31 24.04 -2.83 -5.43
N ALA A 32 23.40 -2.77 -4.27
CA ALA A 32 24.08 -2.58 -2.98
C ALA A 32 24.96 -3.77 -2.59
N ASN A 33 24.77 -4.94 -3.21
CA ASN A 33 25.64 -6.11 -3.03
C ASN A 33 26.96 -6.04 -3.83
N GLU A 34 27.26 -4.91 -4.47
CA GLU A 34 28.55 -4.71 -5.13
C GLU A 34 29.71 -4.94 -4.14
N GLY A 35 30.67 -5.79 -4.52
CA GLY A 35 31.83 -6.07 -3.69
C GLY A 35 31.54 -6.91 -2.45
N CYS A 36 30.41 -7.63 -2.41
CA CYS A 36 30.05 -8.55 -1.33
C CYS A 36 31.18 -9.55 -1.01
N ASP A 37 31.79 -10.16 -2.02
CA ASP A 37 32.91 -11.10 -1.85
C ASP A 37 34.13 -10.49 -1.15
N PHE A 38 34.37 -9.19 -1.37
CA PHE A 38 35.46 -8.47 -0.71
C PHE A 38 35.09 -8.08 0.72
N LEU A 39 33.86 -7.62 0.95
CA LEU A 39 33.39 -7.18 2.27
C LEU A 39 33.15 -8.35 3.22
N SER A 40 32.75 -9.52 2.71
CA SER A 40 32.51 -10.74 3.48
C SER A 40 33.76 -11.29 4.17
N LEU A 41 34.95 -10.96 3.65
CA LEU A 41 36.24 -11.27 4.28
C LEU A 41 36.42 -10.57 5.62
N GLY A 42 35.66 -9.49 5.88
CA GLY A 42 35.68 -8.76 7.15
C GLY A 42 36.99 -8.03 7.43
N GLU A 43 37.79 -7.73 6.40
CA GLU A 43 39.05 -7.01 6.60
C GLU A 43 38.79 -5.59 7.13
N PRO A 44 39.54 -5.12 8.16
CA PRO A 44 39.39 -3.76 8.65
C PRO A 44 39.91 -2.72 7.63
N ILE A 45 39.36 -1.51 7.67
CA ILE A 45 39.89 -0.37 6.90
C ILE A 45 41.25 0.04 7.49
N LYS A 46 42.32 -0.18 6.72
CA LYS A 46 43.69 0.22 7.08
C LYS A 46 43.90 1.72 6.81
N ILE A 47 43.89 2.54 7.86
CA ILE A 47 44.05 4.00 7.77
C ILE A 47 45.45 4.36 7.23
N GLY A 48 45.53 5.27 6.27
CA GLY A 48 46.76 5.70 5.60
C GLY A 48 47.25 4.77 4.49
N HIS A 49 46.57 3.64 4.26
CA HIS A 49 46.91 2.69 3.20
C HIS A 49 46.28 3.10 1.87
N HIS A 50 46.93 2.79 0.75
CA HIS A 50 46.43 3.14 -0.60
C HIS A 50 45.03 2.57 -0.91
N SER A 51 44.64 1.45 -0.27
CA SER A 51 43.32 0.83 -0.42
C SER A 51 42.21 1.49 0.40
N GLU A 52 42.54 2.35 1.37
CA GLU A 52 41.57 2.97 2.30
C GLU A 52 40.42 3.65 1.55
N LYS A 53 40.76 4.54 0.60
CA LYS A 53 39.79 5.34 -0.16
C LYS A 53 38.82 4.44 -0.91
N ARG A 54 39.31 3.35 -1.53
CA ARG A 54 38.46 2.39 -2.25
C ARG A 54 37.48 1.70 -1.30
N HIS A 55 37.95 1.28 -0.12
CA HIS A 55 37.11 0.59 0.86
C HIS A 55 35.98 1.51 1.35
N ARG A 56 36.31 2.73 1.80
CA ARG A 56 35.31 3.72 2.24
C ARG A 56 34.28 4.03 1.15
N ASN A 57 34.74 4.27 -0.07
CA ASN A 57 33.86 4.58 -1.19
C ASN A 57 32.90 3.43 -1.54
N LEU A 58 33.33 2.18 -1.38
CA LEU A 58 32.48 1.01 -1.62
C LEU A 58 31.36 0.94 -0.59
N ILE A 59 31.69 1.05 0.71
CA ILE A 59 30.72 1.05 1.80
C ILE A 59 29.73 2.20 1.63
N GLU A 60 30.22 3.42 1.39
CA GLU A 60 29.37 4.59 1.23
C GLU A 60 28.42 4.46 0.03
N ARG A 61 28.92 3.94 -1.10
CA ARG A 61 28.08 3.71 -2.29
C ARG A 61 27.00 2.67 -2.00
N ASN A 62 27.34 1.57 -1.34
CA ASN A 62 26.36 0.52 -1.00
C ASN A 62 25.33 1.03 0.01
N ALA A 63 25.74 1.82 1.00
CA ALA A 63 24.83 2.48 1.95
C ALA A 63 23.83 3.39 1.24
N ARG A 64 24.29 4.28 0.36
CA ARG A 64 23.40 5.16 -0.44
C ARG A 64 22.43 4.38 -1.31
N ARG A 65 22.85 3.24 -1.86
CA ARG A 65 21.95 2.36 -2.64
C ARG A 65 20.89 1.73 -1.73
N MET A 66 21.22 1.32 -0.51
CA MET A 66 20.25 0.85 0.45
C MET A 66 19.26 1.94 0.86
N ASP A 67 19.70 3.17 1.05
CA ASP A 67 18.80 4.31 1.32
C ASP A 67 17.79 4.48 0.17
N ASN A 68 18.25 4.38 -1.08
CA ASN A 68 17.37 4.42 -2.25
C ASN A 68 16.40 3.23 -2.30
N ALA A 69 16.85 2.02 -1.94
CA ALA A 69 15.99 0.84 -1.87
C ALA A 69 14.84 1.04 -0.87
N VAL A 70 15.14 1.55 0.32
CA VAL A 70 14.14 1.85 1.35
C VAL A 70 13.19 2.96 0.88
N ALA A 71 13.70 4.00 0.22
CA ALA A 71 12.86 5.06 -0.32
C ALA A 71 11.85 4.54 -1.36
N GLU A 72 12.27 3.63 -2.26
CA GLU A 72 11.37 2.99 -3.22
C GLU A 72 10.38 2.01 -2.54
N MET A 73 10.83 1.29 -1.51
CA MET A 73 9.95 0.43 -0.70
C MET A 73 8.83 1.24 -0.03
N ASN A 74 9.16 2.40 0.55
CA ASN A 74 8.18 3.30 1.15
C ASN A 74 7.19 3.86 0.11
N LYS A 75 7.64 4.10 -1.13
CA LYS A 75 6.74 4.48 -2.24
C LYS A 75 5.77 3.35 -2.58
N ALA A 76 6.25 2.11 -2.66
CA ALA A 76 5.40 0.93 -2.90
C ALA A 76 4.32 0.80 -1.82
N ALA A 77 4.69 0.85 -0.54
CA ALA A 77 3.75 0.82 0.58
C ALA A 77 2.73 1.98 0.55
N SER A 78 3.16 3.18 0.12
CA SER A 78 2.23 4.30 -0.08
C SER A 78 1.22 4.01 -1.19
N TYR A 79 1.62 3.36 -2.29
CA TYR A 79 0.69 2.96 -3.34
C TYR A 79 -0.28 1.88 -2.86
N GLU A 80 0.17 0.88 -2.09
CA GLU A 80 -0.70 -0.13 -1.48
C GLU A 80 -1.85 0.48 -0.67
N SER A 81 -1.56 1.51 0.13
CA SER A 81 -2.61 2.22 0.89
C SER A 81 -3.67 2.88 -0.02
N ARG A 82 -3.26 3.36 -1.19
CA ARG A 82 -4.16 3.97 -2.18
C ARG A 82 -4.94 2.91 -2.94
N ILE A 83 -4.33 1.77 -3.25
CA ILE A 83 -5.00 0.63 -3.88
C ILE A 83 -6.14 0.16 -2.99
N ALA A 84 -5.87 -0.10 -1.71
CA ALA A 84 -6.89 -0.53 -0.75
C ALA A 84 -8.08 0.44 -0.66
N TYR A 85 -7.82 1.76 -0.74
CA TYR A 85 -8.87 2.76 -0.81
C TYR A 85 -9.73 2.62 -2.08
N TRP A 86 -9.10 2.48 -3.24
CA TRP A 86 -9.81 2.37 -4.51
C TRP A 86 -10.54 1.04 -4.67
N GLU A 87 -10.00 -0.06 -4.16
CA GLU A 87 -10.68 -1.35 -4.10
C GLU A 87 -11.95 -1.27 -3.24
N LYS A 88 -11.89 -0.57 -2.10
CA LYS A 88 -13.09 -0.29 -1.30
C LYS A 88 -14.13 0.54 -2.06
N MET A 89 -13.68 1.53 -2.83
CA MET A 89 -14.58 2.34 -3.66
C MET A 89 -15.19 1.53 -4.81
N ALA A 90 -14.44 0.58 -5.38
CA ALA A 90 -14.94 -0.30 -6.43
C ALA A 90 -16.10 -1.20 -5.98
N GLY A 91 -16.17 -1.54 -4.68
CA GLY A 91 -17.29 -2.29 -4.11
C GLY A 91 -18.50 -1.43 -3.70
N LYS A 92 -18.41 -0.10 -3.78
CA LYS A 92 -19.49 0.79 -3.33
C LYS A 92 -20.56 0.89 -4.42
N ILE A 93 -21.82 0.70 -4.06
CA ILE A 93 -22.96 1.02 -4.92
C ILE A 93 -23.32 2.49 -4.69
N ASP A 94 -23.37 3.27 -5.76
CA ASP A 94 -23.81 4.67 -5.72
C ASP A 94 -24.81 4.99 -6.85
N LEU A 95 -25.33 6.22 -6.84
CA LEU A 95 -26.37 6.67 -7.76
C LEU A 95 -25.95 6.71 -9.24
N SER A 96 -24.67 6.53 -9.55
CA SER A 96 -24.20 6.43 -10.94
C SER A 96 -24.47 5.06 -11.57
N MET A 97 -24.83 4.06 -10.75
CA MET A 97 -25.11 2.70 -11.20
C MET A 97 -26.61 2.48 -11.50
N PRO A 98 -26.96 1.68 -12.52
CA PRO A 98 -28.36 1.43 -12.87
C PRO A 98 -29.12 0.65 -11.79
N GLU A 99 -28.46 -0.27 -11.08
CA GLU A 99 -29.07 -1.06 -9.99
C GLU A 99 -29.21 -0.28 -8.68
N SER A 100 -28.71 0.96 -8.62
CA SER A 100 -28.62 1.75 -7.38
C SER A 100 -29.98 2.02 -6.73
N LEU A 101 -31.01 2.28 -7.53
CA LEU A 101 -32.36 2.53 -7.04
C LEU A 101 -32.96 1.31 -6.36
N GLU A 102 -32.76 0.11 -6.92
CA GLU A 102 -33.24 -1.14 -6.33
C GLU A 102 -32.51 -1.45 -5.03
N TYR A 103 -31.18 -1.28 -5.03
CA TYR A 103 -30.36 -1.44 -3.84
C TYR A 103 -30.79 -0.52 -2.69
N PHE A 104 -30.94 0.79 -2.95
CA PHE A 104 -31.32 1.74 -1.91
C PHE A 104 -32.77 1.56 -1.42
N LYS A 105 -33.70 1.10 -2.28
CA LYS A 105 -35.05 0.72 -1.84
C LYS A 105 -35.00 -0.46 -0.86
N PHE A 106 -34.22 -1.49 -1.17
CA PHE A 106 -34.05 -2.64 -0.30
C PHE A 106 -33.41 -2.28 1.05
N GLU A 107 -32.35 -1.47 1.05
CA GLU A 107 -31.72 -0.99 2.29
C GLU A 107 -32.66 -0.11 3.12
N LEU A 108 -33.50 0.69 2.47
CA LEU A 108 -34.52 1.49 3.14
C LEU A 108 -35.58 0.61 3.81
N ASP A 109 -36.03 -0.48 3.17
CA ASP A 109 -36.99 -1.40 3.78
C ASP A 109 -36.39 -2.21 4.94
N LYS A 110 -35.12 -2.60 4.87
CA LYS A 110 -34.39 -3.15 6.03
C LYS A 110 -34.35 -2.16 7.19
N ALA A 111 -33.99 -0.90 6.91
CA ALA A 111 -33.90 0.13 7.93
C ALA A 111 -35.25 0.40 8.60
N LYS A 112 -36.35 0.43 7.83
CA LYS A 112 -37.72 0.53 8.36
C LYS A 112 -38.06 -0.66 9.27
N THR A 113 -37.73 -1.88 8.85
CA THR A 113 -37.98 -3.10 9.62
C THR A 113 -37.22 -3.05 10.96
N LYS A 114 -35.91 -2.76 10.92
CA LYS A 114 -35.09 -2.59 12.12
C LYS A 114 -35.62 -1.48 13.04
N HIS A 115 -36.05 -0.35 12.48
CA HIS A 115 -36.62 0.73 13.28
C HIS A 115 -37.92 0.29 13.98
N LYS A 116 -38.78 -0.44 13.26
CA LYS A 116 -40.02 -0.97 13.82
C LYS A 116 -39.73 -1.95 14.97
N GLU A 117 -38.78 -2.87 14.80
CA GLU A 117 -38.37 -3.81 15.85
C GLU A 117 -37.88 -3.11 17.12
N LEU A 118 -37.10 -2.03 16.97
CA LEU A 118 -36.62 -1.24 18.12
C LEU A 118 -37.76 -0.52 18.85
N LYS A 119 -38.71 0.07 18.11
CA LYS A 119 -39.91 0.70 18.67
C LYS A 119 -40.81 -0.29 19.40
N ASP A 120 -41.01 -1.46 18.81
CA ASP A 120 -41.87 -2.52 19.35
C ASP A 120 -41.20 -3.20 20.56
N ASN A 121 -39.87 -3.10 20.71
CA ASN A 121 -39.12 -3.72 21.81
C ASN A 121 -38.06 -2.76 22.43
N PRO A 122 -38.50 -1.75 23.22
CA PRO A 122 -37.63 -0.67 23.71
C PRO A 122 -36.50 -1.12 24.64
N ARG A 123 -36.51 -2.34 25.19
CA ARG A 123 -35.35 -2.89 25.92
C ARG A 123 -34.12 -3.07 25.01
N ASN A 124 -34.32 -3.34 23.72
CA ASN A 124 -33.23 -3.54 22.76
C ASN A 124 -32.56 -2.22 22.33
N GLU A 125 -33.22 -1.07 22.52
CA GLU A 125 -32.63 0.24 22.22
C GLU A 125 -31.43 0.55 23.13
N SER A 126 -31.44 0.05 24.38
CA SER A 126 -30.34 0.23 25.34
C SER A 126 -29.06 -0.58 25.02
N MET A 127 -29.14 -1.61 24.17
CA MET A 127 -27.98 -2.45 23.79
C MET A 127 -27.20 -1.93 22.57
N VAL A 128 -27.73 -0.97 21.83
CA VAL A 128 -27.11 -0.45 20.58
C VAL A 128 -26.22 0.78 20.84
N ILE A 129 -26.16 1.26 22.09
CA ILE A 129 -25.32 2.39 22.51
C ILE A 129 -24.02 1.87 23.15
N HIS A 130 -23.14 1.22 22.40
CA HIS A 130 -21.72 0.95 22.75
C HIS A 130 -20.91 0.84 21.45
#